data_AF-A0A327YP35-F1
#
_entry.id   AF-A0A327YP35-F1
#
_cell.length_a   1.000
_cell.length_b   1.000
_cell.length_c   1.000
_cell.angle_alpha   90.00
_cell.angle_beta   90.00
_cell.angle_gamma   90.00
#
_symmetry.space_group_name_H-M   'P 1'
#
loop_
_entity.id
_entity.type
_entity.pdbx_description
1 polymer ?
#
loop_
_entity_poly.entity_id
_entity_poly.type
_entity_poly.pdbx_seq_one_letter_code
_entity_poly.pdbx_strand_id
1 'polypeptide(L)'
;MKSKYDELFSSLGYEALNVVIGINPCSISEEEVKRLINLIGLSENDPSLESEMENIIQKYSNNAEMKLRMLLHLEQRYTTNRKREDYE
;
A
#
# COMPACT_ATOMS: atom_id res chain seq x y z
N MET A 1 -9.70 15.97 6.10
CA MET A 1 -8.66 16.13 5.07
C MET A 1 -9.03 15.20 3.94
N LYS A 2 -9.03 15.64 2.68
CA LYS A 2 -9.17 14.72 1.54
C LYS A 2 -7.90 13.88 1.49
N SER A 3 -8.02 12.57 1.28
CA SER A 3 -6.86 11.71 1.18
C SER A 3 -6.02 12.14 -0.04
N LYS A 4 -4.69 12.14 0.11
CA LYS A 4 -3.72 12.51 -0.94
C LYS A 4 -3.94 11.69 -2.21
N TYR A 5 -4.40 10.45 -2.05
CA TYR A 5 -4.65 9.53 -3.15
C TYR A 5 -6.12 9.43 -3.57
N ASP A 6 -7.07 10.01 -2.83
CA ASP A 6 -8.51 9.98 -3.16
C ASP A 6 -8.80 10.47 -4.59
N GLU A 7 -8.18 11.58 -5.01
CA GLU A 7 -8.39 12.14 -6.35
C GLU A 7 -7.77 11.25 -7.44
N LEU A 8 -6.68 10.55 -7.14
CA LEU A 8 -6.04 9.59 -8.04
C LEU A 8 -6.90 8.33 -8.19
N PHE A 9 -7.38 7.75 -7.09
CA PHE A 9 -8.28 6.59 -7.14
C PHE A 9 -9.63 6.93 -7.77
N SER A 10 -10.15 8.15 -7.56
CA SER A 10 -11.39 8.60 -8.21
C SER A 10 -11.23 8.79 -9.72
N SER A 11 -10.04 9.13 -10.21
CA SER A 11 -9.79 9.42 -11.63
C SER A 11 -9.30 8.20 -12.40
N LEU A 12 -8.44 7.39 -11.78
CA LEU A 12 -7.75 6.26 -12.42
C LEU A 12 -8.24 4.89 -11.93
N GLY A 13 -9.08 4.85 -10.89
CA GLY A 13 -9.46 3.60 -10.24
C GLY A 13 -8.24 2.86 -9.71
N TYR A 14 -8.20 1.54 -9.88
CA TYR A 14 -7.08 0.72 -9.41
C TYR A 14 -5.77 0.94 -10.16
N GLU A 15 -5.78 1.57 -11.33
CA GLU A 15 -4.56 1.97 -12.06
C GLU A 15 -3.73 2.98 -11.26
N ALA A 16 -4.33 3.66 -10.29
CA ALA A 16 -3.59 4.49 -9.34
C ALA A 16 -2.51 3.69 -8.59
N LEU A 17 -2.66 2.38 -8.38
CA LEU A 17 -1.61 1.54 -7.79
C LEU A 17 -0.34 1.52 -8.65
N ASN A 18 -0.48 1.51 -9.97
CA ASN A 18 0.67 1.54 -10.85
C ASN A 18 1.40 2.89 -10.77
N VAL A 19 0.66 3.98 -10.57
CA VAL A 19 1.24 5.32 -10.42
C VAL A 19 1.90 5.51 -9.05
N VAL A 20 1.24 5.07 -7.97
CA VAL A 20 1.68 5.34 -6.60
C VAL A 20 2.81 4.40 -6.17
N ILE A 21 2.68 3.10 -6.47
CA ILE A 21 3.61 2.07 -5.98
C ILE A 21 4.30 1.29 -7.12
N GLY A 22 3.99 1.59 -8.38
CA GLY A 22 4.61 0.90 -9.52
C GLY A 22 4.24 -0.57 -9.59
N ILE A 23 2.99 -0.92 -9.25
CA ILE A 23 2.43 -2.27 -9.38
C ILE A 23 1.22 -2.22 -10.31
N ASN A 24 1.23 -3.06 -11.34
CA ASN A 24 0.10 -3.18 -12.26
C ASN A 24 -1.06 -3.94 -11.56
N PRO A 25 -2.23 -3.32 -11.35
CA PRO A 25 -3.35 -3.97 -10.68
C PRO A 25 -3.88 -5.20 -11.45
N CYS A 26 -3.72 -5.27 -12.78
CA CYS A 26 -4.12 -6.44 -13.57
C CYS A 26 -3.22 -7.66 -13.37
N SER A 27 -2.06 -7.50 -12.72
CA SER A 27 -1.10 -8.58 -12.47
C SER A 27 -1.27 -9.28 -11.13
N ILE A 28 -2.24 -8.83 -10.33
CA ILE A 28 -2.48 -9.31 -8.96
C ILE A 28 -3.97 -9.60 -8.74
N SER A 29 -4.28 -10.33 -7.67
CA SER A 29 -5.65 -10.65 -7.30
C SER A 29 -6.39 -9.44 -6.71
N GLU A 30 -7.72 -9.47 -6.78
CA GLU A 30 -8.57 -8.42 -6.19
C GLU A 30 -8.35 -8.25 -4.68
N GLU A 31 -8.06 -9.35 -3.97
CA GLU A 31 -7.72 -9.31 -2.56
C GLU A 31 -6.42 -8.52 -2.31
N GLU A 32 -5.39 -8.77 -3.10
CA GLU A 32 -4.12 -8.04 -3.01
C GLU A 32 -4.29 -6.56 -3.35
N VAL A 33 -5.08 -6.23 -4.38
CA VAL A 33 -5.45 -4.84 -4.71
C VAL A 33 -6.07 -4.14 -3.49
N LYS A 34 -7.09 -4.76 -2.87
CA LYS A 34 -7.76 -4.19 -1.69
C LYS A 34 -6.80 -3.97 -0.53
N ARG A 35 -5.90 -4.93 -0.29
CA ARG A 35 -4.88 -4.81 0.76
C ARG A 35 -3.91 -3.68 0.49
N LEU A 36 -3.43 -3.52 -0.74
CA LEU A 36 -2.53 -2.42 -1.11
C LEU A 36 -3.20 -1.05 -1.01
N ILE A 37 -4.48 -0.94 -1.38
CA ILE A 37 -5.26 0.30 -1.20
C ILE A 37 -5.39 0.63 0.28
N ASN A 38 -5.70 -0.37 1.11
CA ASN A 38 -5.76 -0.19 2.56
C ASN A 38 -4.42 0.29 3.11
N LEU A 39 -3.31 -0.33 2.70
CA LEU A 39 -1.96 0.08 3.07
C LEU A 39 -1.67 1.54 2.70
N ILE A 40 -2.03 1.96 1.48
CA ILE A 40 -1.87 3.35 1.04
C ILE A 40 -2.68 4.30 1.93
N GLY A 41 -3.96 3.98 2.21
CA GLY A 41 -4.80 4.81 3.09
C GLY A 41 -4.26 4.88 4.53
N LEU A 42 -3.67 3.80 5.04
CA LEU A 42 -3.01 3.79 6.35
C LEU A 42 -1.77 4.68 6.36
N SER A 43 -0.97 4.64 5.29
CA SER A 43 0.27 5.42 5.19
C SER A 43 0.05 6.93 5.23
N GLU A 44 -1.10 7.42 4.76
CA GLU A 44 -1.40 8.85 4.80
C GLU A 44 -1.48 9.43 6.22
N ASN A 45 -1.83 8.59 7.19
CA ASN A 45 -1.98 8.99 8.58
C ASN A 45 -0.75 8.62 9.42
N ASP A 46 0.23 7.93 8.82
CA ASP A 46 1.40 7.41 9.51
C ASP A 46 2.67 7.63 8.69
N PRO A 47 3.43 8.69 8.98
CA PRO A 47 4.67 9.01 8.27
C PRO A 47 5.73 7.91 8.35
N SER A 48 5.74 7.10 9.41
CA SER A 48 6.67 5.98 9.52
C SER A 48 6.32 4.89 8.51
N LEU A 49 5.03 4.61 8.36
CA LEU A 49 4.53 3.67 7.36
C LEU A 49 4.76 4.16 5.93
N GLU A 50 4.49 5.46 5.66
CA GLU A 50 4.78 6.07 4.35
C GLU A 50 6.28 5.93 4.01
N SER A 51 7.17 6.20 4.97
CA SER A 51 8.61 6.04 4.77
C SER A 51 9.02 4.57 4.53
N GLU A 52 8.48 3.60 5.28
CA GLU A 52 8.74 2.17 5.04
C GLU A 52 8.26 1.74 3.65
N MET A 53 7.09 2.22 3.19
CA MET A 53 6.59 1.95 1.85
C MET A 53 7.48 2.52 0.76
N GLU A 54 7.86 3.80 0.86
CA GLU A 54 8.76 4.44 -0.11
C GLU A 54 10.09 3.70 -0.20
N ASN A 55 10.66 3.28 0.94
CA ASN A 55 11.88 2.48 0.99
C ASN A 55 11.73 1.15 0.24
N ILE A 56 10.60 0.46 0.38
CA ILE A 56 10.31 -0.78 -0.36
C ILE A 56 10.21 -0.50 -1.86
N ILE A 57 9.47 0.53 -2.25
CA ILE A 57 9.26 0.91 -3.66
C ILE A 57 10.59 1.22 -4.34
N GLN A 58 11.46 1.98 -3.67
CA GLN A 58 12.80 2.33 -4.17
C GLN A 58 13.73 1.12 -4.22
N LYS A 59 13.79 0.33 -3.14
CA LYS A 59 14.67 -0.84 -3.04
C LYS A 59 14.36 -1.92 -4.07
N TYR A 60 13.09 -2.10 -4.42
CA TYR A 60 12.63 -3.11 -5.37
C TYR A 60 12.02 -2.50 -6.64
N SER A 61 12.56 -1.36 -7.08
CA SER A 61 12.08 -0.64 -8.28
C SER A 61 12.00 -1.52 -9.53
N ASN A 62 12.97 -2.43 -9.71
CA ASN A 62 13.07 -3.35 -10.85
C ASN A 62 12.53 -4.77 -10.59
N ASN A 63 11.94 -5.03 -9.42
CA ASN A 63 11.42 -6.34 -9.06
C ASN A 63 10.00 -6.21 -8.51
N ALA A 64 9.02 -6.24 -9.42
CA ALA A 64 7.61 -6.06 -9.09
C ALA A 64 7.08 -7.14 -8.13
N GLU A 65 7.51 -8.38 -8.29
CA GLU A 65 7.09 -9.50 -7.43
C GLU A 65 7.59 -9.33 -5.99
N MET A 66 8.88 -9.02 -5.82
CA MET A 66 9.45 -8.77 -4.50
C MET A 66 8.85 -7.52 -3.85
N LYS A 67 8.62 -6.47 -4.64
CA LYS A 67 7.95 -5.25 -4.18
C LYS A 67 6.56 -5.56 -3.64
N LEU A 68 5.75 -6.26 -4.42
CA LEU A 68 4.41 -6.70 -4.03
C LEU A 68 4.44 -7.48 -2.72
N ARG A 69 5.29 -8.51 -2.65
CA ARG A 69 5.41 -9.36 -1.47
C ARG A 69 5.77 -8.57 -0.21
N MET A 70 6.70 -7.62 -0.32
CA MET A 70 7.14 -6.80 0.80
C MET A 70 6.06 -5.82 1.25
N LEU A 71 5.33 -5.20 0.32
CA LEU A 71 4.20 -4.31 0.65
C LEU A 71 3.05 -5.07 1.32
N LEU A 72 2.68 -6.26 0.81
CA LEU A 72 1.67 -7.10 1.44
C LEU A 72 2.10 -7.59 2.83
N HIS A 73 3.38 -7.85 3.03
CA HIS A 73 3.90 -8.21 4.34
C HIS A 73 3.83 -7.03 5.32
N LEU A 74 4.17 -5.83 4.86
CA LEU A 74 4.06 -4.60 5.65
C LEU A 74 2.62 -4.33 6.09
N GLU A 75 1.66 -4.47 5.17
CA GLU A 75 0.23 -4.32 5.46
C GLU A 75 -0.25 -5.32 6.51
N GLN A 76 0.16 -6.58 6.40
CA GLN A 76 -0.19 -7.60 7.38
C GLN A 76 0.39 -7.30 8.76
N ARG A 77 1.64 -6.83 8.83
CA ARG A 77 2.28 -6.43 10.09
C ARG A 77 1.52 -5.29 10.75
N TYR A 78 1.13 -4.28 9.97
CA TYR A 78 0.39 -3.12 10.47
C TYR A 78 -0.99 -3.48 11.00
N THR A 79 -1.75 -4.23 10.22
CA THR A 79 -3.11 -4.64 10.62
C THR A 79 -3.11 -5.61 11.81
N THR A 80 -2.07 -6.44 11.95
CA THR A 80 -1.93 -7.35 13.11
C THR A 80 -1.52 -6.60 14.37
N ASN A 81 -0.63 -5.60 14.28
CA ASN A 81 -0.20 -4.81 15.43
C ASN A 81 -1.33 -3.92 15.95
N ARG A 82 -2.12 -3.30 15.08
CA ARG A 82 -3.26 -2.45 15.47
C ARG A 82 -4.32 -3.21 16.28
N LYS A 83 -4.58 -4.47 15.90
CA LYS A 83 -5.49 -5.36 16.65
C LYS A 83 -4.99 -5.74 18.03
N ARG A 84 -3.71 -5.54 18.36
CA ARG A 84 -3.19 -5.78 19.72
C ARG A 84 -3.37 -4.57 20.62
N GLU A 85 -3.29 -3.36 20.06
CA GLU A 85 -3.45 -2.11 20.82
C GLU A 85 -4.91 -1.85 21.24
N ASP A 86 -5.90 -2.39 20.53
CA ASP A 86 -7.32 -2.28 20.91
C ASP A 86 -7.73 -3.18 22.11
N TYR A 87 -6.82 -4.01 22.64
CA TYR A 87 -7.07 -4.95 23.74
C TYR A 87 -6.28 -4.68 25.03
N GLU A 88 -5.50 -3.60 25.09
CA GLU A 88 -4.81 -3.11 26.30
C GLU A 88 -5.46 -1.84 26.86
#